data_AF-A0ABD6F1H9-F1
#
_entry.id   AF-A0ABD6F1H9-F1
#
_cell.length_a   1.000
_cell.length_b   1.000
_cell.length_c   1.000
_cell.angle_alpha   90.00
_cell.angle_beta   90.00
_cell.angle_gamma   90.00
#
_symmetry.space_group_name_H-M   'P 1'
#
loop_
_entity.id
_entity.type
_entity.pdbx_description
1 polymer ?
#
loop_
_entity_poly.entity_id
_entity_poly.type
_entity_poly.pdbx_seq_one_letter_code
_entity_poly.pdbx_strand_id
1 'polypeptide(L)'
;MSIGLCIDFATHVGYRIYRSECSDPDERIRDALGAIGWPVVQGGVSTFLAIIVMIRVPSHVVRMFARTSILVVATGLFHGIFLLPVVMRTIDSFRYAKMTNEVAKTNGTQVVSTISQQLSS
;
A
#
# COMPACT_ATOMS: atom_id res chain seq x y z
N MET A 1 1.25 20.43 -2.91
CA MET A 1 0.81 19.38 -3.84
C MET A 1 1.18 17.96 -3.39
N SER A 2 2.34 17.71 -2.75
CA SER A 2 2.78 16.35 -2.39
C SER A 2 1.88 15.58 -1.41
N ILE A 3 1.24 16.26 -0.46
CA ILE A 3 0.41 15.61 0.57
C ILE A 3 -0.87 14.99 -0.03
N GLY A 4 -1.53 15.69 -0.96
CA GLY A 4 -2.74 15.16 -1.61
C GLY A 4 -2.46 13.90 -2.41
N LEU A 5 -1.34 13.87 -3.13
CA LEU A 5 -0.94 12.72 -3.96
C LEU A 5 -0.53 11.51 -3.09
N CYS A 6 0.09 11.75 -1.92
CA CYS A 6 0.35 10.70 -0.94
C CYS A 6 -0.94 10.14 -0.32
N ILE A 7 -1.91 11.00 0.04
CA ILE A 7 -3.18 10.57 0.65
C ILE A 7 -3.99 9.74 -0.35
N ASP A 8 -4.12 10.19 -1.61
CA ASP A 8 -4.81 9.45 -2.67
C ASP A 8 -4.17 8.07 -2.90
N PHE A 9 -2.84 7.99 -2.85
CA PHE A 9 -2.13 6.72 -2.98
C PHE A 9 -2.48 5.76 -1.84
N ALA A 10 -2.45 6.25 -0.60
CA ALA A 10 -2.73 5.45 0.60
C ALA A 10 -4.19 4.97 0.64
N THR A 11 -5.16 5.83 0.30
CA THR A 11 -6.57 5.47 0.27
C THR A 11 -6.89 4.50 -0.88
N HIS A 12 -6.36 4.69 -2.08
CA HIS A 12 -6.60 3.75 -3.19
C HIS A 12 -5.98 2.38 -2.96
N VAL A 13 -4.74 2.31 -2.46
CA VAL A 13 -4.09 1.05 -2.07
C VAL A 13 -4.87 0.39 -0.94
N GLY A 14 -5.15 1.14 0.13
CA GLY A 14 -5.88 0.63 1.29
C GLY A 14 -7.28 0.12 0.95
N TYR A 15 -8.02 0.84 0.10
CA TYR A 15 -9.37 0.46 -0.33
C TYR A 15 -9.36 -0.83 -1.16
N ARG A 16 -8.41 -0.98 -2.09
CA ARG A 16 -8.26 -2.21 -2.89
C ARG A 16 -7.80 -3.41 -2.06
N ILE A 17 -7.02 -3.17 -1.00
CA ILE A 17 -6.62 -4.19 -0.03
C ILE A 17 -7.79 -4.59 0.88
N TYR A 18 -8.60 -3.62 1.30
CA TYR A 18 -9.76 -3.88 2.12
C TYR A 18 -10.85 -4.64 1.36
N ARG A 19 -11.07 -4.31 0.09
CA ARG A 19 -12.19 -4.85 -0.70
C ARG A 19 -11.92 -6.18 -1.39
N SER A 20 -10.68 -6.63 -1.54
CA SER A 20 -10.45 -7.92 -2.20
C SER A 20 -10.36 -9.10 -1.23
N GLU A 21 -11.10 -10.14 -1.60
CA GLU A 21 -11.20 -11.46 -0.95
C GLU A 21 -10.35 -12.51 -1.68
N CYS A 22 -9.36 -12.11 -2.48
CA CYS A 22 -8.60 -13.04 -3.32
C CYS A 22 -7.46 -13.74 -2.55
N SER A 23 -7.21 -15.01 -2.91
CA SER A 23 -6.26 -15.92 -2.26
C SER A 23 -4.78 -15.55 -2.38
N ASP A 24 -4.39 -14.79 -3.41
CA ASP A 24 -2.99 -14.42 -3.68
C ASP A 24 -2.74 -12.91 -3.53
N PRO A 25 -1.98 -12.50 -2.51
CA PRO A 25 -1.79 -11.09 -2.20
C PRO A 25 -0.82 -10.39 -3.18
N ASP A 26 0.12 -11.11 -3.79
CA ASP A 26 1.11 -10.53 -4.72
C ASP A 26 0.48 -9.97 -5.99
N GLU A 27 -0.52 -10.66 -6.53
CA GLU A 27 -1.16 -10.28 -7.79
C GLU A 27 -2.07 -9.06 -7.61
N ARG A 28 -2.76 -8.96 -6.47
CA ARG A 28 -3.55 -7.77 -6.10
C ARG A 28 -2.69 -6.53 -5.95
N ILE A 29 -1.51 -6.68 -5.37
CA ILE A 29 -0.57 -5.57 -5.17
C ILE A 29 0.02 -5.14 -6.51
N ARG A 30 0.40 -6.09 -7.38
CA ARG A 30 0.83 -5.76 -8.75
C ARG A 30 -0.22 -4.98 -9.51
N ASP A 31 -1.49 -5.37 -9.39
CA ASP A 31 -2.58 -4.69 -10.06
C ASP A 31 -2.92 -3.32 -9.41
N ALA A 32 -2.77 -3.20 -8.08
CA ALA A 32 -2.84 -1.93 -7.35
C ALA A 32 -1.74 -0.96 -7.79
N LEU A 33 -0.49 -1.41 -7.83
CA LEU A 33 0.61 -0.58 -8.30
C LEU A 33 0.52 -0.29 -9.80
N GLY A 34 0.02 -1.22 -10.60
CA GLY A 34 -0.20 -0.99 -12.03
C GLY A 34 -1.14 0.20 -12.26
N ALA A 35 -2.22 0.29 -11.49
CA ALA A 35 -3.18 1.36 -11.60
C ALA A 35 -2.64 2.73 -11.11
N ILE A 36 -1.78 2.76 -10.10
CA ILE A 36 -1.35 4.01 -9.44
C ILE A 36 0.06 4.44 -9.88
N GLY A 37 0.87 3.52 -10.41
CA GLY A 37 2.22 3.80 -10.89
C GLY A 37 2.24 4.76 -12.08
N TRP A 38 1.30 4.61 -13.01
CA TRP A 38 1.19 5.51 -14.17
C TRP A 38 0.97 6.99 -13.79
N PRO A 39 -0.03 7.34 -12.94
CA PRO A 39 -0.20 8.72 -12.49
C PRO A 39 0.97 9.26 -11.65
N VAL A 40 1.65 8.42 -10.86
CA VAL A 40 2.83 8.84 -10.10
C VAL A 40 4.00 9.19 -11.01
N VAL A 41 4.29 8.34 -12.01
CA VAL A 41 5.35 8.61 -12.98
C VAL A 41 5.01 9.86 -13.78
N GLN A 42 3.76 9.99 -14.25
CA GLN A 42 3.31 11.14 -15.02
C GLN A 42 3.39 12.46 -14.22
N GLY A 43 3.04 12.44 -12.93
CA GLY A 43 3.20 13.57 -12.00
C GLY A 43 4.66 13.88 -11.65
N GLY A 44 5.50 12.86 -11.51
CA GLY A 44 6.93 13.03 -11.28
C GLY A 44 7.63 13.66 -12.50
N VAL A 45 7.30 13.19 -13.71
CA VAL A 45 7.84 13.70 -14.96
C VAL A 45 7.42 15.16 -15.21
N SER A 46 6.17 15.53 -14.91
CA SER A 46 5.73 16.94 -15.06
C SER A 46 6.47 17.88 -14.11
N THR A 47 6.77 17.41 -12.89
CA THR A 47 7.61 18.15 -11.93
C THR A 47 9.04 18.28 -12.43
N PHE A 48 9.59 17.22 -13.03
CA PHE A 48 10.94 17.24 -13.60
C PHE A 48 11.05 18.21 -14.79
N LEU A 49 10.06 18.22 -15.68
CA LEU A 49 9.96 19.20 -16.77
C LEU A 49 9.87 20.64 -16.23
N ALA A 50 9.06 20.87 -15.20
CA ALA A 50 8.96 22.18 -14.56
C ALA A 50 10.30 22.64 -13.98
N ILE A 51 11.07 21.73 -13.38
CA ILE A 51 12.41 22.00 -12.84
C ILE A 51 13.40 22.37 -13.96
N ILE A 52 13.36 21.68 -15.10
CA ILE A 52 14.22 22.00 -16.26
C ILE A 52 13.95 23.41 -16.77
N VAL A 53 12.67 23.83 -16.82
CA VAL A 53 12.30 25.21 -17.21
C VAL A 53 12.76 26.21 -16.16
N MET A 54 12.58 25.90 -14.87
CA MET A 54 12.98 26.77 -13.76
C MET A 54 14.49 27.01 -13.71
N ILE A 55 15.32 26.04 -14.10
CA ILE A 55 16.79 26.18 -14.06
C ILE A 55 17.33 27.24 -15.03
N ARG A 56 16.56 27.59 -16.07
CA ARG A 56 16.88 28.70 -16.99
C ARG A 56 16.75 30.08 -16.34
N VAL A 57 16.08 30.18 -15.19
CA VAL A 57 15.95 31.44 -14.46
C VAL A 57 17.21 31.67 -13.62
N PRO A 58 17.88 32.84 -13.71
CA PRO A 58 19.08 33.17 -12.93
C PRO A 58 18.72 33.53 -11.47
N SER A 59 18.03 32.63 -10.77
CA SER A 59 17.60 32.80 -9.39
C SER A 59 18.15 31.68 -8.52
N HIS A 60 18.84 32.07 -7.45
CA HIS A 60 19.43 31.12 -6.49
C HIS A 60 18.34 30.35 -5.71
N VAL A 61 17.21 30.99 -5.44
CA VAL A 61 16.06 30.41 -4.72
C VAL A 61 15.41 29.29 -5.55
N VAL A 62 15.27 29.52 -6.85
CA VAL A 62 14.69 28.54 -7.79
C VAL A 62 15.56 27.29 -7.91
N ARG A 63 16.89 27.46 -7.91
CA ARG A 63 17.83 26.33 -7.96
C ARG A 63 17.82 25.50 -6.69
N MET A 64 17.67 26.14 -5.52
CA MET A 64 17.52 25.42 -4.25
C MET A 64 16.22 24.63 -4.21
N PHE A 65 15.11 25.23 -4.65
CA PHE A 65 13.81 24.58 -4.73
C PHE A 65 13.82 23.35 -5.65
N ALA A 66 14.46 23.46 -6.82
CA ALA A 66 14.65 22.33 -7.74
C ALA A 66 15.40 21.17 -7.09
N ARG A 67 16.50 21.44 -6.37
CA ARG A 67 17.30 20.42 -5.69
C ARG A 67 16.52 19.73 -4.57
N THR A 68 15.79 20.48 -3.74
CA THR A 68 14.96 19.88 -2.68
C THR A 68 13.78 19.10 -3.23
N SER A 69 13.18 19.55 -4.33
CA SER A 69 12.08 18.84 -4.98
C SER A 69 12.52 17.49 -5.56
N ILE A 70 13.67 17.42 -6.23
CA ILE A 70 14.23 16.15 -6.72
C ILE A 70 14.54 15.21 -5.56
N LEU A 71 15.17 15.72 -4.49
CA LEU A 71 15.47 14.91 -3.31
C LEU A 71 14.20 14.35 -2.67
N VAL A 72 13.18 15.18 -2.47
CA VAL A 72 11.87 14.78 -1.91
C VAL A 72 11.17 13.73 -2.77
N VAL A 73 11.20 13.87 -4.10
CA VAL A 73 10.59 12.87 -4.99
C VAL A 73 11.38 11.56 -4.96
N ALA A 74 12.72 11.62 -4.93
CA ALA A 74 13.57 10.44 -4.86
C ALA A 74 13.41 9.68 -3.53
N THR A 75 13.47 10.35 -2.38
CA THR A 75 13.22 9.71 -1.09
C THR A 75 11.76 9.29 -0.94
N GLY A 76 10.80 10.03 -1.48
CA GLY A 76 9.38 9.66 -1.50
C GLY A 76 9.12 8.38 -2.31
N LEU A 77 9.73 8.23 -3.48
CA LEU A 77 9.65 6.99 -4.27
C LEU A 77 10.37 5.85 -3.56
N PHE A 78 11.56 6.09 -3.02
CA PHE A 78 12.35 5.04 -2.36
C PHE A 78 11.64 4.53 -1.09
N HIS A 79 11.10 5.44 -0.28
CA HIS A 79 10.33 5.09 0.92
C HIS A 79 8.93 4.54 0.57
N GLY A 80 8.32 5.02 -0.51
CA GLY A 80 7.04 4.53 -1.03
C GLY A 80 7.11 3.11 -1.62
N ILE A 81 8.24 2.75 -2.25
CA ILE A 81 8.52 1.37 -2.66
C ILE A 81 8.76 0.48 -1.43
N PHE A 82 9.29 1.03 -0.33
CA PHE A 82 9.39 0.32 0.96
C PHE A 82 8.05 0.16 1.68
N LEU A 83 7.05 0.97 1.33
CA LEU A 83 5.69 0.82 1.84
C LEU A 83 5.03 -0.45 1.28
N LEU A 84 5.40 -0.92 0.08
CA LEU A 84 4.94 -2.20 -0.47
C LEU A 84 5.25 -3.43 0.41
N PRO A 85 6.51 -3.71 0.78
CA PRO A 85 6.83 -4.88 1.58
C PRO A 85 6.19 -4.80 2.97
N VAL A 86 6.04 -3.60 3.55
CA VAL A 86 5.36 -3.40 4.83
C VAL A 86 3.87 -3.75 4.72
N VAL A 87 3.19 -3.24 3.70
CA VAL A 87 1.79 -3.56 3.45
C VAL A 87 1.62 -5.06 3.20
N MET A 88 2.56 -5.70 2.50
CA MET A 88 2.51 -7.13 2.27
C MET A 88 2.62 -7.95 3.57
N ARG A 89 3.55 -7.56 4.45
CA ARG A 89 3.69 -8.16 5.79
C ARG A 89 2.44 -7.98 6.64
N THR A 90 1.82 -6.81 6.62
CA THR A 90 0.60 -6.54 7.39
C THR A 90 -0.57 -7.38 6.89
N ILE A 91 -0.70 -7.56 5.57
CA ILE A 91 -1.75 -8.40 4.97
C ILE A 91 -1.55 -9.87 5.35
N ASP A 92 -0.33 -10.41 5.21
CA ASP A 92 -0.04 -11.79 5.61
C ASP A 92 -0.29 -12.02 7.11
N SER A 93 0.15 -11.09 7.96
CA SER A 93 -0.10 -11.15 9.40
C SER A 93 -1.60 -11.13 9.72
N PHE A 94 -2.40 -10.34 8.99
CA PHE A 94 -3.83 -10.25 9.21
C PHE A 94 -4.57 -11.52 8.72
N ARG A 95 -4.12 -12.10 7.59
CA ARG A 95 -4.64 -13.40 7.10
C ARG A 95 -4.33 -14.52 8.07
N TYR A 96 -3.11 -14.54 8.62
CA TYR A 96 -2.70 -15.53 9.63
C TYR A 96 -3.57 -15.41 10.90
N ALA A 97 -3.87 -14.18 11.34
CA ALA A 97 -4.75 -13.93 12.48
C ALA A 97 -6.21 -14.33 12.22
N LYS A 98 -6.72 -14.14 10.99
CA LYS A 98 -8.08 -14.56 10.62
C LYS A 98 -8.20 -16.09 10.58
N MET A 99 -7.24 -16.78 9.94
CA MET A 99 -7.23 -18.25 9.87
C MET A 99 -7.19 -18.89 11.26
N THR A 100 -6.34 -18.40 12.15
CA THR A 100 -6.25 -18.90 13.53
C THR A 100 -7.56 -18.69 14.30
N ASN A 101 -8.25 -17.57 14.10
CA ASN A 101 -9.56 -17.32 14.72
C ASN A 101 -10.66 -18.25 14.18
N GLU A 102 -10.68 -18.51 12.86
CA GLU A 102 -11.67 -19.45 12.29
C GLU A 102 -11.41 -20.89 12.73
N VAL A 103 -10.16 -21.34 12.71
CA VAL A 103 -9.78 -22.68 13.19
C VAL A 103 -10.10 -22.85 14.68
N ALA A 104 -9.86 -21.83 15.50
CA ALA A 104 -10.24 -21.84 16.91
C ALA A 104 -11.77 -21.94 17.10
N LYS A 105 -12.55 -21.28 16.24
CA LYS A 105 -14.02 -21.33 16.27
C LYS A 105 -14.54 -22.72 15.87
N THR A 106 -14.01 -23.31 14.79
CA THR A 106 -14.42 -24.63 14.29
C THR A 106 -14.07 -25.75 15.27
N ASN A 107 -12.87 -25.72 15.86
CA ASN A 107 -12.47 -26.71 16.86
C ASN A 107 -13.31 -26.62 18.14
N GLY A 108 -13.67 -25.40 18.58
CA GLY A 108 -14.58 -25.22 19.71
C GLY A 108 -15.98 -25.78 19.44
N THR A 109 -16.54 -25.57 18.24
CA THR A 109 -17.86 -26.09 17.87
C THR A 109 -17.88 -27.61 17.71
N GLN A 110 -16.83 -28.21 17.14
CA GLN A 110 -16.67 -29.67 17.01
C GLN A 110 -16.64 -30.37 18.38
N VAL A 111 -15.87 -29.84 19.34
CA VAL A 111 -15.77 -30.43 20.69
C VAL A 111 -17.10 -30.37 21.44
N VAL A 112 -17.84 -29.25 21.34
CA VAL A 112 -19.17 -29.11 21.97
C VAL A 112 -20.19 -30.08 21.35
N SER A 113 -20.17 -30.25 20.02
CA SER A 113 -21.08 -31.19 19.35
C SER A 113 -20.82 -32.65 19.74
N THR A 114 -19.55 -33.02 19.93
CA THR A 114 -19.14 -34.38 20.33
C THR A 114 -19.56 -34.70 21.78
N ILE A 115 -19.41 -33.74 22.69
CA ILE A 115 -19.81 -33.91 24.10
C ILE A 115 -21.33 -34.01 24.24
N SER A 116 -22.08 -33.25 23.44
CA SER A 116 -23.56 -33.26 23.42
C SER A 116 -24.11 -34.62 22.96
N GLN A 117 -23.43 -35.26 22.00
CA GLN A 117 -23.78 -36.58 21.50
C GLN A 117 -23.48 -37.69 22.52
N GLN A 118 -22.43 -37.55 23.34
CA GLN A 118 -22.12 -38.50 24.41
C GLN A 118 -23.00 -38.35 25.66
N LEU A 119 -23.53 -37.15 25.96
CA LEU A 119 -24.42 -36.95 27.12
C LEU A 119 -25.88 -37.36 26.89
N SER A 120 -26.27 -37.65 25.65
CA SER A 120 -27.62 -38.09 25.26
C SER A 120 -27.74 -39.60 24.99
N SER A 121 -26.66 -40.35 25.25
CA SER A 121 -26.58 -41.82 25.20
C SER A 121 -26.50 -42.39 26.62
#